data_AF-A0A4R7RUV6-F1
#
_entry.id   AF-A0A4R7RUV6-F1
#
_cell.length_a   1.000
_cell.length_b   1.000
_cell.length_c   1.000
_cell.angle_alpha   90.00
_cell.angle_beta   90.00
_cell.angle_gamma   90.00
#
_symmetry.space_group_name_H-M   'P 1'
#
loop_
_entity.id
_entity.type
_entity.pdbx_description
1 polymer ?
#
loop_
_entity_poly.entity_id
_entity_poly.type
_entity_poly.pdbx_seq_one_letter_code
_entity_poly.pdbx_strand_id
1 'polypeptide(L)'
;MTQKTLTKAELSQFTGTELWHRHSIARNVLYTDGAKHVAESAGAYWLLDEIAFAQSIRAVTAEGFQLWKLKVSPNHSATLACEDGNSNIVFSRACFKTVQVLKMA
;
A
#
# COMPACT_ATOMS: atom_id res chain seq x y z
N MET A 1 12.19 7.55 15.51
CA MET A 1 11.78 6.37 14.72
C MET A 1 12.89 6.08 13.73
N THR A 2 13.64 5.01 13.93
CA THR A 2 14.73 4.59 13.04
C THR A 2 14.10 3.94 11.81
N GLN A 3 14.15 4.63 10.66
CA GLN A 3 13.73 4.06 9.38
C GLN A 3 14.61 2.85 9.07
N LYS A 4 14.00 1.67 8.98
CA LYS A 4 14.71 0.41 8.74
C LYS A 4 14.49 0.02 7.29
N THR A 5 15.57 -0.28 6.57
CA THR A 5 15.50 -0.83 5.22
C THR A 5 14.85 -2.21 5.29
N LEU A 6 13.66 -2.35 4.70
CA LEU A 6 12.96 -3.63 4.61
C LEU A 6 13.76 -4.61 3.73
N THR A 7 13.98 -5.83 4.21
CA THR A 7 14.62 -6.88 3.41
C THR A 7 13.59 -7.91 2.93
N LYS A 8 13.86 -8.56 1.79
CA LYS A 8 12.98 -9.63 1.28
C LYS A 8 12.84 -10.78 2.28
N ALA A 9 13.91 -11.10 3.01
CA ALA A 9 13.90 -12.13 4.05
C ALA A 9 12.90 -11.79 5.17
N GLU A 10 12.92 -10.54 5.65
CA GLU A 10 11.98 -10.07 6.67
C GLU A 10 10.53 -10.05 6.18
N LEU A 11 10.29 -9.76 4.89
CA LEU A 11 8.92 -9.78 4.37
C LEU A 11 8.41 -11.21 4.11
N SER A 12 9.31 -12.15 3.83
CA SER A 12 8.95 -13.55 3.52
C SER A 12 8.37 -14.32 4.71
N GLN A 13 8.58 -13.84 5.94
CA GLN A 13 8.04 -14.46 7.15
C GLN A 13 6.53 -14.21 7.35
N PHE A 14 5.93 -13.27 6.62
CA PHE A 14 4.50 -12.96 6.72
C PHE A 14 3.69 -13.83 5.73
N THR A 15 3.30 -15.03 6.16
CA THR A 15 2.50 -15.98 5.36
C THR A 15 1.03 -16.08 5.80
N GLY A 16 0.62 -15.25 6.75
CA GLY A 16 -0.73 -15.18 7.29
C GLY A 16 -0.92 -13.93 8.16
N THR A 17 -2.11 -13.79 8.74
CA THR A 17 -2.38 -12.75 9.73
C THR A 17 -3.08 -13.39 10.93
N GLU A 18 -2.60 -13.10 12.13
CA GLU A 18 -3.25 -13.52 13.37
C GLU A 18 -4.12 -12.39 13.91
N LEU A 19 -3.71 -11.15 13.65
CA LEU A 19 -4.42 -9.95 14.06
C LEU A 19 -4.78 -9.09 12.85
N TRP A 20 -6.05 -8.69 12.80
CA TRP A 20 -6.54 -7.70 11.86
C TRP A 20 -6.44 -6.32 12.50
N HIS A 21 -5.61 -5.46 11.92
CA HIS A 21 -5.45 -4.08 12.35
C HIS A 21 -6.48 -3.21 11.65
N ARG A 22 -7.06 -2.27 12.39
CA ARG A 22 -8.08 -1.37 11.88
C ARG A 22 -7.48 -0.02 11.59
N HIS A 23 -7.81 0.53 10.43
CA HIS A 23 -7.37 1.87 10.08
C HIS A 23 -8.00 2.90 11.02
N SER A 24 -7.20 3.86 11.50
CA SER A 24 -7.62 4.80 12.56
C SER A 24 -8.79 5.69 12.14
N ILE A 25 -8.76 6.20 10.90
CA ILE A 25 -9.79 7.07 10.32
C ILE A 25 -10.87 6.24 9.59
N ALA A 26 -10.49 5.49 8.56
CA ALA A 26 -11.40 4.62 7.81
C ALA A 26 -11.64 3.28 8.53
N ARG A 27 -12.43 3.27 9.59
CA ARG A 27 -12.63 2.10 10.49
C ARG A 27 -13.18 0.85 9.80
N ASN A 28 -13.72 0.97 8.60
CA ASN A 28 -14.16 -0.12 7.73
C ASN A 28 -13.00 -0.82 7.00
N VAL A 29 -11.82 -0.22 6.96
CA VAL A 29 -10.62 -0.80 6.35
C VAL A 29 -9.82 -1.57 7.40
N LEU A 30 -9.57 -2.84 7.10
CA LEU A 30 -8.74 -3.75 7.88
C LEU A 30 -7.49 -4.11 7.09
N TYR A 31 -6.38 -4.30 7.78
CA TYR A 31 -5.12 -4.70 7.18
C TYR A 31 -4.39 -5.72 8.07
N THR A 32 -3.49 -6.48 7.46
CA THR A 32 -2.80 -7.60 8.08
C THR A 32 -1.56 -7.16 8.84
N ASP A 33 -1.01 -8.07 9.65
CA ASP A 33 0.24 -7.88 10.40
C ASP A 33 1.41 -7.49 9.48
N GLY A 34 1.52 -8.11 8.31
CA GLY A 34 2.55 -7.77 7.32
C GLY A 34 2.41 -6.35 6.76
N ALA A 35 1.18 -5.93 6.46
CA ALA A 35 0.91 -4.56 6.00
C ALA A 35 1.24 -3.52 7.09
N LYS A 36 0.91 -3.83 8.35
CA LYS A 36 1.30 -3.00 9.51
C LYS A 36 2.81 -2.89 9.62
N HIS A 37 3.53 -4.01 9.54
CA HIS A 37 4.98 -4.04 9.66
C HIS A 37 5.66 -3.20 8.57
N VAL A 38 5.17 -3.26 7.33
CA VAL A 38 5.63 -2.40 6.24
C VAL A 38 5.36 -0.92 6.54
N ALA A 39 4.15 -0.59 6.99
CA ALA A 39 3.79 0.79 7.32
C ALA A 39 4.66 1.38 8.46
N GLU A 40 4.94 0.59 9.51
CA GLU A 40 5.78 0.99 10.64
C GLU A 40 7.25 1.11 10.27
N SER A 41 7.80 0.11 9.58
CA SER A 41 9.23 0.03 9.30
C SER A 41 9.66 0.99 8.19
N ALA A 42 8.82 1.15 7.16
CA ALA A 42 9.09 2.03 6.01
C ALA A 42 8.43 3.41 6.10
N GLY A 43 7.69 3.71 7.18
CA GLY A 43 6.95 4.97 7.31
C GLY A 43 5.84 5.13 6.25
N ALA A 44 5.29 4.01 5.79
CA ALA A 44 4.33 3.95 4.68
C ALA A 44 2.86 3.97 5.15
N TYR A 45 2.57 4.47 6.36
CA TYR A 45 1.18 4.64 6.82
C TYR A 45 0.33 5.48 5.87
N TRP A 46 0.94 6.47 5.23
CA TRP A 46 0.26 7.28 4.21
C TRP A 46 -0.27 6.42 3.06
N LEU A 47 0.39 5.32 2.70
CA LEU A 47 -0.08 4.44 1.61
C LEU A 47 -1.38 3.74 2.03
N LEU A 48 -1.49 3.33 3.29
CA LEU A 48 -2.72 2.79 3.84
C LEU A 48 -3.83 3.84 3.88
N ASP A 49 -3.50 5.09 4.24
CA ASP A 49 -4.45 6.21 4.20
C ASP A 49 -4.98 6.43 2.77
N GLU A 50 -4.11 6.41 1.76
CA GLU A 50 -4.51 6.61 0.36
C GLU A 50 -5.43 5.51 -0.15
N ILE A 51 -5.10 4.24 0.12
CA ILE A 51 -5.94 3.10 -0.24
C ILE A 51 -7.28 3.19 0.47
N ALA A 52 -7.28 3.57 1.74
CA ALA A 52 -8.49 3.73 2.53
C ALA A 52 -9.39 4.86 2.00
N PHE A 53 -8.84 6.02 1.65
CA PHE A 53 -9.60 7.12 1.06
C PHE A 53 -10.11 6.78 -0.34
N ALA A 54 -9.37 5.99 -1.11
CA ALA A 54 -9.85 5.53 -2.41
C ALA A 54 -11.08 4.62 -2.32
N GLN A 55 -11.34 3.98 -1.18
CA GLN A 55 -12.60 3.27 -0.94
C GLN A 55 -13.84 4.19 -0.86
N SER A 56 -13.68 5.52 -0.93
CA SER A 56 -14.81 6.42 -1.13
C SER A 56 -15.22 6.53 -2.61
N ILE A 57 -14.39 6.05 -3.54
CA ILE A 57 -14.62 6.13 -4.97
C ILE A 57 -15.38 4.88 -5.43
N ARG A 58 -16.53 5.10 -6.08
CA ARG A 58 -17.41 4.00 -6.54
C ARG A 58 -16.73 3.07 -7.54
N ALA A 59 -15.89 3.60 -8.43
CA ALA A 59 -15.15 2.80 -9.39
C ALA A 59 -14.15 1.84 -8.74
N VAL A 60 -13.57 2.22 -7.59
CA VAL A 60 -12.65 1.37 -6.83
C VAL A 60 -13.43 0.33 -6.04
N THR A 61 -14.45 0.77 -5.29
CA THR A 61 -15.28 -0.12 -4.45
C THR A 61 -16.16 -1.09 -5.22
N ALA A 62 -16.45 -0.82 -6.49
CA ALA A 62 -17.14 -1.75 -7.37
C ALA A 62 -16.29 -2.99 -7.69
N GLU A 63 -14.97 -2.89 -7.60
CA GLU A 63 -14.07 -4.00 -7.87
C GLU A 63 -13.98 -4.93 -6.64
N GLY A 64 -14.32 -6.21 -6.85
CA GLY A 64 -14.23 -7.25 -5.82
C GLY A 64 -12.78 -7.61 -5.45
N PHE A 65 -11.83 -7.34 -6.34
CA PHE A 65 -10.41 -7.50 -6.10
C PHE A 65 -9.65 -6.26 -6.58
N GLN A 66 -8.77 -5.73 -5.74
CA GLN A 66 -8.04 -4.50 -6.01
C GLN A 66 -6.54 -4.75 -5.81
N LEU A 67 -5.77 -4.54 -6.87
CA LEU A 67 -4.32 -4.64 -6.85
C LEU A 67 -3.70 -3.24 -6.89
N TRP A 68 -3.11 -2.84 -5.77
CA TRP A 68 -2.48 -1.52 -5.62
C TRP A 68 -0.98 -1.59 -5.94
N LYS A 69 -0.54 -0.83 -6.94
CA LYS A 69 0.87 -0.72 -7.34
C LYS A 69 1.37 0.69 -7.16
N LEU A 70 2.41 0.85 -6.34
CA LEU A 70 3.14 2.10 -6.20
C LEU A 70 4.43 2.03 -7.03
N LYS A 71 4.50 2.80 -8.11
CA LYS A 71 5.70 2.90 -8.96
C LYS A 71 6.43 4.20 -8.66
N VAL A 72 7.68 4.10 -8.21
CA VAL A 72 8.54 5.27 -7.98
C VAL A 72 9.42 5.48 -9.21
N SER A 73 9.37 6.67 -9.77
CA SER A 73 10.18 7.10 -10.90
C SER A 73 11.56 7.60 -10.45
N PRO A 74 12.57 7.59 -11.33
CA PRO A 74 13.93 8.07 -10.99
C PRO A 74 13.99 9.52 -10.52
N ASN A 75 13.03 10.35 -10.92
CA ASN A 75 12.90 11.75 -10.49
C ASN A 75 12.23 11.90 -9.11
N HIS A 76 12.13 10.82 -8.32
CA HIS A 76 11.45 10.76 -7.02
C HIS A 76 9.94 11.06 -7.05
N SER A 77 9.31 11.15 -8.23
CA SER A 77 7.85 11.11 -8.31
C SER A 77 7.34 9.69 -8.15
N ALA A 78 6.18 9.48 -7.53
CA ALA A 78 5.55 8.19 -7.45
C ALA A 78 4.17 8.22 -8.11
N THR A 79 3.74 7.09 -8.66
CA THR A 79 2.37 6.90 -9.16
C THR A 79 1.78 5.70 -8.47
N LEU A 80 0.65 5.92 -7.80
CA LEU A 80 -0.17 4.88 -7.20
C LEU A 80 -1.29 4.54 -8.17
N ALA A 81 -1.35 3.28 -8.60
CA ALA A 81 -2.41 2.76 -9.45
C ALA A 81 -3.15 1.62 -8.74
N CYS A 82 -4.46 1.56 -8.93
CA CYS A 82 -5.30 0.42 -8.57
C CYS A 82 -5.72 -0.29 -9.84
N GLU A 83 -5.54 -1.61 -9.86
CA GLU A 83 -5.96 -2.49 -10.95
C GLU A 83 -7.02 -3.50 -10.45
N ASP A 84 -7.87 -3.97 -11.35
CA ASP A 84 -8.92 -4.98 -11.09
C ASP A 84 -8.40 -6.43 -11.06
N GLY A 85 -7.10 -6.63 -11.29
CA GLY A 85 -6.47 -7.96 -11.41
C GLY A 85 -6.45 -8.52 -12.84
N ASN A 86 -7.16 -7.89 -13.79
CA ASN A 86 -7.15 -8.21 -15.23
C ASN A 86 -6.36 -7.18 -16.04
N SER A 87 -5.41 -6.48 -15.40
CA SER A 87 -4.60 -5.40 -15.97
C SER A 87 -5.40 -4.14 -16.36
N ASN A 88 -6.66 -3.98 -15.94
CA ASN A 88 -7.38 -2.73 -16.13
C ASN A 88 -7.11 -1.80 -14.95
N ILE A 89 -6.66 -0.58 -15.24
CA ILE A 89 -6.43 0.44 -14.21
C ILE A 89 -7.75 1.14 -13.92
N VAL A 90 -8.27 0.95 -12.71
CA VAL A 90 -9.52 1.56 -12.24
C VAL A 90 -9.30 2.90 -11.54
N PHE A 91 -8.08 3.12 -11.03
CA PHE A 91 -7.68 4.38 -10.40
C PHE A 91 -6.18 4.61 -10.59
N SER A 92 -5.78 5.85 -10.84
CA SER A 92 -4.38 6.24 -10.92
C SER A 92 -4.21 7.63 -10.35
N ARG A 93 -3.15 7.82 -9.56
CA ARG A 93 -2.85 9.09 -8.92
C ARG A 93 -1.35 9.29 -8.76
N ALA A 94 -0.90 10.47 -9.16
CA ALA A 94 0.46 10.92 -8.87
C ALA A 94 0.58 11.25 -7.37
N CYS A 95 1.61 10.70 -6.73
CA CYS A 95 1.97 10.96 -5.35
C CYS A 95 3.39 11.53 -5.29
N PHE A 96 3.54 12.63 -4.55
CA PHE A 96 4.83 13.27 -4.33
C PHE A 96 5.49 12.83 -3.02
N LYS A 97 4.91 11.87 -2.30
CA LYS A 97 5.49 11.36 -1.05
C LYS A 97 6.43 10.20 -1.35
N THR A 98 7.69 10.40 -0.99
CA THR A 98 8.74 9.39 -1.08
C THR A 98 8.42 8.26 -0.11
N VAL A 99 7.96 7.11 -0.59
CA VAL A 99 8.32 5.86 0.08
C VAL A 99 9.63 5.47 -0.56
N GLN A 100 10.66 5.29 0.25
CA GLN A 100 11.82 4.51 -0.17
C GLN A 100 11.37 3.05 -0.29
N VAL A 101 10.48 2.75 -1.27
CA VAL A 101 10.22 1.38 -1.67
C VAL A 101 11.47 0.99 -2.42
N LEU A 102 12.16 0.01 -1.85
CA LEU A 102 13.19 -0.82 -2.45
C LEU A 102 13.31 -0.63 -3.97
N LYS A 103 14.50 -0.19 -4.40
CA LYS A 103 15.12 -0.79 -5.57
C LYS A 103 15.14 -2.31 -5.36
N MET A 104 14.13 -3.01 -5.85
CA MET A 104 14.28 -4.40 -6.24
C MET A 104 14.45 -4.39 -7.76
N ALA A 105 15.65 -4.80 -8.17
CA ALA A 105 16.21 -4.74 -9.53
C ALA A 105 16.67 -3.35 -9.99
#